data_AF-A0A820LNM3-F1
#
_entry.id   AF-A0A820LNM3-F1
#
_cell.length_a   1.000
_cell.length_b   1.000
_cell.length_c   1.000
_cell.angle_alpha   90.00
_cell.angle_beta   90.00
_cell.angle_gamma   90.00
#
_symmetry.space_group_name_H-M   'P 1'
#
loop_
_entity.id
_entity.type
_entity.pdbx_description
1 polymer ?
#
loop_
_entity_poly.entity_id
_entity_poly.type
_entity_poly.pdbx_seq_one_letter_code
_entity_poly.pdbx_strand_id
1 'polypeptide(L)'
;AIRRLLRNDACVGADLTMPIGANVSVATQLIQQLVTRAPRVQVLICFCLDHSIRAILQAINELNYTQRFVILGSDAWADRLNVIPNNTETVALGAITVRIFSQ
;
A
#
# COMPACT_ATOMS: atom_id res chain seq x y z
N ALA A 1 7.93 17.33 1.86
CA ALA A 1 8.95 17.42 2.92
C ALA A 1 8.97 16.09 3.67
N ILE A 2 10.15 15.48 3.84
CA ILE A 2 10.32 14.21 4.55
C ILE A 2 10.05 14.45 6.03
N ARG A 3 9.09 13.70 6.61
CA ARG A 3 8.79 13.77 8.05
C ARG A 3 9.41 12.56 8.75
N ARG A 4 10.10 12.80 9.87
CA ARG A 4 10.67 11.74 10.71
C ARG A 4 9.55 11.17 11.59
N LEU A 5 9.42 9.85 11.64
CA LEU A 5 8.55 9.19 12.62
C LEU A 5 9.21 9.30 14.00
N LEU A 6 8.44 9.81 14.96
CA LEU A 6 8.90 10.44 16.20
C LEU A 6 9.66 9.56 17.21
N ARG A 7 10.01 8.30 16.88
CA ARG A 7 10.73 7.43 17.82
C ARG A 7 11.92 6.64 17.26
N ASN A 8 11.96 6.26 15.99
CA ASN A 8 12.88 5.21 15.51
C ASN A 8 13.69 5.58 14.26
N ASP A 9 14.10 6.83 14.07
CA ASP A 9 14.94 7.27 12.93
C ASP A 9 14.41 6.93 11.52
N ALA A 10 13.15 6.52 11.43
CA ALA A 10 12.48 6.24 10.18
C ALA A 10 11.98 7.53 9.52
N CYS A 11 12.21 7.64 8.22
CA CYS A 11 11.80 8.78 7.40
C CYS A 11 10.59 8.41 6.53
N VAL A 12 9.57 9.25 6.52
CA VAL A 12 8.42 9.14 5.61
C VAL A 12 8.75 9.93 4.33
N GLY A 13 8.92 9.21 3.22
CA GLY A 13 9.24 9.82 1.92
C GLY A 13 8.09 10.67 1.38
N ALA A 14 6.87 10.13 1.45
CA ALA A 14 5.64 10.87 1.17
C ALA A 14 4.50 10.30 2.01
N ASP A 15 3.55 11.17 2.35
CA ASP A 15 2.29 10.83 3.00
C ASP A 15 1.16 11.22 2.04
N LEU A 16 0.27 10.27 1.78
CA LEU A 16 -0.85 10.42 0.85
C LEU A 16 -2.09 9.82 1.50
N THR A 17 -3.20 10.54 1.43
CA THR A 17 -4.50 10.10 1.93
C THR A 17 -5.38 9.68 0.78
N MET A 18 -6.03 8.53 0.92
CA MET A 18 -7.04 8.05 -0.02
C MET A 18 -8.43 8.16 0.60
N PRO A 19 -9.42 8.75 -0.11
CA PRO A 19 -10.81 8.77 0.35
C PRO A 19 -11.38 7.35 0.49
N ILE A 20 -12.28 7.16 1.46
CA ILE A 20 -13.05 5.91 1.59
C ILE A 20 -13.93 5.74 0.35
N GLY A 21 -13.98 4.53 -0.22
CA GLY A 21 -14.71 4.28 -1.46
C GLY A 21 -14.01 4.76 -2.74
N ALA A 22 -12.75 5.20 -2.65
CA ALA A 22 -11.94 5.49 -3.82
C ALA A 22 -11.80 4.26 -4.73
N ASN A 23 -11.79 4.50 -6.04
CA ASN A 23 -11.64 3.48 -7.07
C ASN A 23 -10.18 3.32 -7.51
N VAL A 24 -9.94 2.39 -8.44
CA VAL A 24 -8.59 2.11 -8.97
C VAL A 24 -7.97 3.35 -9.62
N SER A 25 -8.76 4.18 -10.31
CA SER A 25 -8.24 5.40 -10.95
C SER A 25 -7.62 6.38 -9.94
N VAL A 26 -8.28 6.57 -8.80
CA VAL A 26 -7.74 7.41 -7.71
C VAL A 26 -6.48 6.77 -7.12
N ALA A 27 -6.48 5.45 -6.91
CA ALA A 27 -5.29 4.74 -6.43
C ALA A 27 -4.11 4.88 -7.41
N THR A 28 -4.34 4.76 -8.73
CA THR A 28 -3.33 4.94 -9.77
C THR A 28 -2.71 6.33 -9.73
N GLN A 29 -3.53 7.38 -9.58
CA GLN A 29 -3.04 8.75 -9.42
C GLN A 29 -2.17 8.90 -8.16
N LEU A 30 -2.59 8.31 -7.03
CA LEU A 30 -1.82 8.35 -5.78
C LEU A 30 -0.47 7.63 -5.92
N ILE A 31 -0.43 6.46 -6.56
CA ILE A 31 0.82 5.72 -6.79
C ILE A 31 1.77 6.50 -7.70
N GLN A 32 1.26 7.13 -8.76
CA GLN A 32 2.08 8.01 -9.61
C GLN A 32 2.64 9.22 -8.84
N GLN A 33 1.81 9.85 -8.00
CA GLN A 33 2.25 10.94 -7.13
C GLN A 33 3.31 10.46 -6.12
N LEU A 34 3.16 9.27 -5.56
CA LEU A 34 4.12 8.66 -4.64
C LEU A 34 5.48 8.46 -5.31
N VAL A 35 5.50 7.84 -6.49
CA VAL A 35 6.73 7.58 -7.26
C VAL A 35 7.42 8.89 -7.63
N THR A 36 6.66 9.91 -8.00
CA THR A 36 7.19 11.23 -8.36
C THR A 36 7.79 11.96 -7.15
N ARG A 37 7.09 11.95 -6.01
CA ARG A 37 7.51 12.66 -4.79
C ARG A 37 8.63 11.94 -4.04
N ALA A 38 8.64 10.61 -4.09
CA ALA A 38 9.54 9.77 -3.31
C ALA A 38 10.10 8.60 -4.14
N PRO A 39 10.90 8.87 -5.19
CA PRO A 39 11.36 7.85 -6.15
C PRO A 39 12.31 6.80 -5.57
N ARG A 40 12.78 6.96 -4.33
CA ARG A 40 13.64 5.99 -3.63
C ARG A 40 12.88 5.11 -2.65
N VAL A 41 11.59 5.36 -2.42
CA VAL A 41 10.79 4.55 -1.51
C VAL A 41 10.50 3.19 -2.16
N GLN A 42 10.75 2.13 -1.38
CA GLN A 42 10.47 0.73 -1.73
C GLN A 42 9.47 0.10 -0.75
N VAL A 43 9.15 0.76 0.36
CA VAL A 43 8.20 0.25 1.35
C VAL A 43 6.97 1.15 1.36
N LEU A 44 5.81 0.58 1.07
CA LEU A 44 4.52 1.24 1.17
C LEU A 44 3.83 0.81 2.45
N ILE A 45 3.62 1.75 3.38
CA ILE A 45 2.86 1.50 4.60
C ILE A 45 1.42 1.93 4.37
N CYS A 46 0.47 1.00 4.51
CA CYS A 46 -0.95 1.24 4.25
C CYS A 46 -1.77 1.02 5.53
N PHE A 47 -2.24 2.11 6.14
CA PHE A 47 -3.32 2.07 7.13
C PHE A 47 -4.64 2.27 6.39
N CYS A 48 -5.16 1.18 5.86
CA CYS A 48 -6.16 1.20 4.80
C CYS A 48 -7.26 0.20 5.08
N LEU A 49 -8.43 0.41 4.50
CA LEU A 49 -9.50 -0.58 4.51
C LEU A 49 -9.24 -1.66 3.44
N ASP A 50 -10.00 -2.74 3.50
CA ASP A 50 -9.92 -3.88 2.56
C ASP A 50 -10.05 -3.48 1.08
N HIS A 51 -11.06 -2.70 0.73
CA HIS A 51 -11.28 -2.21 -0.63
C HIS A 51 -10.20 -1.22 -1.08
N SER A 52 -9.60 -0.50 -0.13
CA SER A 52 -8.54 0.47 -0.39
C SER A 52 -7.27 -0.24 -0.84
N ILE A 53 -6.84 -1.27 -0.10
CA ILE A 53 -5.65 -2.03 -0.50
C ILE A 53 -5.88 -2.81 -1.80
N ARG A 54 -7.10 -3.31 -2.04
CA ARG A 54 -7.49 -3.93 -3.31
C ARG A 54 -7.27 -2.98 -4.50
N ALA A 55 -7.75 -1.74 -4.39
CA ALA A 55 -7.56 -0.73 -5.43
C ALA A 55 -6.08 -0.38 -5.64
N ILE A 56 -5.29 -0.34 -4.56
CA ILE A 56 -3.85 -0.10 -4.62
C ILE A 56 -3.11 -1.23 -5.34
N LEU A 57 -3.43 -2.50 -5.06
CA LEU A 57 -2.82 -3.65 -5.74
C LEU A 57 -3.11 -3.62 -7.25
N GLN A 58 -4.35 -3.31 -7.64
CA GLN A 58 -4.73 -3.14 -9.05
C GLN A 58 -3.98 -1.99 -9.71
N ALA A 59 -3.90 -0.83 -9.05
CA ALA A 59 -3.17 0.33 -9.55
C ALA A 59 -1.67 0.04 -9.77
N ILE A 60 -1.02 -0.64 -8.83
CA ILE A 60 0.40 -1.03 -8.97
C ILE A 60 0.58 -1.99 -10.15
N ASN A 61 -0.36 -2.93 -10.33
CA ASN A 61 -0.35 -3.84 -11.47
C ASN A 61 -0.55 -3.11 -12.81
N GLU A 62 -1.54 -2.21 -12.91
CA GLU A 62 -1.82 -1.40 -14.12
C GLU A 62 -0.62 -0.51 -14.51
N LEU A 63 0.12 -0.02 -13.52
CA LEU A 63 1.32 0.79 -13.74
C LEU A 63 2.58 -0.03 -14.03
N ASN A 64 2.48 -1.36 -14.07
CA ASN A 64 3.64 -2.28 -14.19
C ASN A 64 4.71 -2.03 -13.13
N TYR A 65 4.30 -1.68 -11.91
CA TYR A 65 5.18 -1.50 -10.75
C TYR A 65 5.23 -2.77 -9.88
N THR A 66 5.04 -3.93 -10.48
CA THR A 66 5.20 -5.23 -9.81
C THR A 66 6.61 -5.34 -9.22
N GLN A 67 6.73 -5.87 -7.99
CA GLN A 67 7.97 -5.95 -7.21
C GLN A 67 8.68 -4.61 -6.92
N ARG A 68 8.08 -3.47 -7.27
CA ARG A 68 8.65 -2.15 -6.96
C ARG A 68 8.54 -1.83 -5.47
N PHE A 69 7.45 -2.27 -4.84
CA PHE A 69 7.12 -1.97 -3.47
C PHE A 69 6.91 -3.26 -2.67
N VAL A 70 7.39 -3.26 -1.43
CA VAL A 70 6.93 -4.17 -0.38
C VAL A 70 5.84 -3.45 0.40
N ILE A 71 4.68 -4.09 0.53
CA ILE A 71 3.53 -3.51 1.23
C ILE A 71 3.53 -3.96 2.68
N LEU A 72 3.46 -3.00 3.60
CA LEU A 72 3.15 -3.23 5.01
C LEU A 72 1.70 -2.79 5.25
N GLY A 73 0.79 -3.77 5.39
CA GLY A 73 -0.64 -3.55 5.59
C GLY A 73 -1.06 -3.66 7.07
N SER A 74 -2.12 -2.95 7.44
CA SER A 74 -2.78 -3.13 8.73
C SER A 74 -3.61 -4.42 8.80
N ASP A 75 -4.36 -4.58 9.89
CA ASP A 75 -5.27 -5.69 10.19
C ASP A 75 -6.45 -5.84 9.23
N ALA A 76 -6.75 -4.80 8.44
CA ALA A 76 -7.77 -4.88 7.40
C ALA A 76 -7.37 -5.81 6.23
N TRP A 77 -6.10 -6.21 6.08
CA TRP A 77 -5.75 -7.29 5.17
C TRP A 77 -5.61 -8.60 5.94
N ALA A 78 -4.73 -8.65 6.95
CA ALA A 78 -4.46 -9.84 7.76
C ALA A 78 -4.25 -11.09 6.88
N ASP A 79 -5.04 -12.15 7.10
CA ASP A 79 -5.03 -13.43 6.38
C ASP A 79 -6.13 -13.54 5.31
N ARG A 80 -6.77 -12.42 4.96
CA ARG A 80 -7.91 -12.39 4.04
C ARG A 80 -7.45 -12.41 2.58
N LEU A 81 -7.49 -13.58 1.95
CA LEU A 81 -7.09 -13.75 0.55
C LEU A 81 -8.02 -13.05 -0.45
N ASN A 82 -9.30 -12.88 -0.11
CA ASN A 82 -10.28 -12.18 -0.97
C ASN A 82 -9.96 -10.69 -1.19
N VAL A 83 -9.05 -10.13 -0.39
CA VAL A 83 -8.54 -8.77 -0.54
C VAL A 83 -7.62 -8.65 -1.76
N ILE A 84 -6.96 -9.74 -2.16
CA ILE A 84 -6.07 -9.81 -3.32
C ILE A 84 -6.95 -10.03 -4.56
N PRO A 85 -7.07 -9.04 -5.47
CA PRO A 85 -7.79 -9.25 -6.72
C PRO A 85 -7.03 -10.19 -7.64
N ASN A 86 -7.76 -10.91 -8.49
CA ASN A 86 -7.18 -11.83 -9.47
C ASN A 86 -6.07 -11.17 -10.29
N ASN A 87 -5.00 -11.91 -10.57
CA ASN A 87 -3.84 -11.49 -11.34
C ASN A 87 -3.01 -10.36 -10.68
N THR A 88 -3.14 -10.17 -9.37
CA THR A 88 -2.29 -9.23 -8.59
C THR A 88 -1.50 -9.91 -7.48
N GLU A 89 -1.49 -11.24 -7.46
CA GLU A 89 -0.77 -12.06 -6.48
C GLU A 89 0.74 -11.78 -6.51
N THR A 90 1.28 -11.49 -7.69
CA THR A 90 2.69 -11.11 -7.88
C THR A 90 3.03 -9.74 -7.29
N VAL A 91 2.05 -8.82 -7.25
CA VAL A 91 2.20 -7.51 -6.60
C VAL A 91 2.16 -7.64 -5.08
N ALA A 92 1.29 -8.53 -4.58
CA ALA A 92 1.16 -8.82 -3.15
C ALA A 92 2.33 -9.65 -2.58
N LEU A 93 3.20 -10.18 -3.43
CA LEU A 93 4.28 -11.08 -3.03
C LEU A 93 5.30 -10.35 -2.14
N GLY A 94 5.55 -10.90 -0.95
CA GLY A 94 6.41 -10.29 0.07
C GLY A 94 5.71 -9.26 0.95
N ALA A 95 4.40 -9.03 0.77
CA ALA A 95 3.65 -8.17 1.67
C ALA A 95 3.61 -8.72 3.09
N ILE A 96 3.67 -7.81 4.06
CA ILE A 96 3.59 -8.11 5.49
C ILE A 96 2.30 -7.46 6.02
N THR A 97 1.48 -8.25 6.72
CA THR A 97 0.23 -7.76 7.32
C THR A 97 0.19 -8.12 8.80
N VAL A 98 -0.65 -7.42 9.54
CA VAL A 98 -0.88 -7.69 10.96
C VAL A 98 -2.18 -8.46 11.11
N ARG A 99 -2.26 -9.42 12.02
CA ARG A 99 -3.53 -10.00 12.48
C ARG A 99 -3.62 -9.86 13.98
N ILE A 100 -4.72 -9.30 14.45
CA ILE A 100 -5.01 -9.17 15.88
C ILE A 100 -5.64 -10.49 16.34
N PHE A 101 -5.11 -11.01 17.45
CA PHE A 101 -5.68 -12.15 18.15
C PHE A 101 -6.17 -11.66 19.50
N SER A 102 -7.45 -11.88 19.81
CA SER A 102 -7.94 -11.80 21.19
C SER A 102 -8.04 -13.21 21.74
N GLN A 103 -7.48 -13.43 22.93
CA GLN A 103 -7.81 -14.59 23.76
C GLN A 103 -9.16 -14.38 24.44
#